data_AF-A0A7S3SRD0-F1
#
_entry.id   AF-A0A7S3SRD0-F1
#
_cell.length_a   1.000
_cell.length_b   1.000
_cell.length_c   1.000
_cell.angle_alpha   90.00
_cell.angle_beta   90.00
_cell.angle_gamma   90.00
#
_symmetry.space_group_name_H-M   'P 1'
#
loop_
_entity.id
_entity.type
_entity.pdbx_description
1 polymer ?
#
loop_
_entity_poly.entity_id
_entity_poly.type
_entity_poly.pdbx_seq_one_letter_code
_entity_poly.pdbx_strand_id
1 'polypeptide(L)'
;VPKEEFKAANEDKLKAFYGKFNPEKLDKKGEIKDVEEVWKKWKGKEADMFMALTTKYKQKAVEIRVKPKPPPYTPPKDNDVSEEAPAEAEEEPAEAEAEAPAGGPAWQKFTPKKVKASCCQARTWADGKGGQCGRTKPDDSDFCLQHSKDDQWQVHGRVDGEIPEEKLQEFE
;
A
#
# COMPACT_ATOMS: atom_id res chain seq x y z
N VAL A 1 16.17 20.13 22.11
CA VAL A 1 15.05 21.04 22.47
C VAL A 1 14.93 21.04 23.98
N PRO A 2 14.95 22.21 24.64
CA PRO A 2 14.67 22.30 26.06
C PRO A 2 13.31 21.65 26.36
N LYS A 3 13.23 20.88 27.46
CA LYS A 3 12.00 20.14 27.84
C LYS A 3 10.80 21.07 28.03
N GLU A 4 11.04 22.34 28.33
CA GLU A 4 10.02 23.37 28.52
C GLU A 4 9.46 23.87 27.18
N GLU A 5 10.32 24.15 26.19
CA GLU A 5 9.89 24.47 24.82
C GLU A 5 9.12 23.31 24.18
N PHE A 6 9.52 22.07 24.44
CA PHE A 6 8.83 20.90 23.91
C PHE A 6 7.41 20.74 24.48
N LYS A 7 7.25 20.99 25.79
CA LYS A 7 5.93 20.97 26.44
C LYS A 7 5.02 22.07 25.90
N ALA A 8 5.52 23.30 25.82
CA ALA A 8 4.74 24.43 25.29
C ALA A 8 4.24 24.14 23.86
N ALA A 9 5.13 23.67 22.97
CA ALA A 9 4.76 23.32 21.60
C ALA A 9 3.73 22.17 21.51
N ASN A 10 3.74 21.23 22.47
CA ASN A 10 2.76 20.14 22.53
C ASN A 10 1.43 20.58 23.17
N GLU A 11 1.45 21.53 24.11
CA GLU A 11 0.25 22.15 24.68
C GLU A 11 -0.52 22.95 23.63
N ASP A 12 0.16 23.73 22.79
CA ASP A 12 -0.47 24.43 21.67
C ASP A 12 -1.16 23.46 20.71
N LYS A 13 -0.51 22.34 20.39
CA LYS A 13 -1.10 21.27 19.56
C LYS A 13 -2.32 20.64 20.22
N LEU A 14 -2.26 20.35 21.52
CA LEU A 14 -3.39 19.81 22.28
C LEU A 14 -4.55 20.79 22.32
N LYS A 15 -4.28 22.08 22.55
CA LYS A 15 -5.27 23.15 22.58
C LYS A 15 -5.99 23.26 21.23
N ALA A 16 -5.24 23.28 20.13
CA ALA A 16 -5.80 23.27 18.78
C ALA A 16 -6.62 22.00 18.49
N PHE A 17 -6.14 20.84 18.94
CA PHE A 17 -6.84 19.56 18.77
C PHE A 17 -8.16 19.53 19.55
N TYR A 18 -8.14 19.86 20.84
CA TYR A 18 -9.35 19.89 21.66
C TYR A 18 -10.33 20.97 21.19
N GLY A 19 -9.85 22.12 20.71
CA GLY A 19 -10.73 23.16 20.17
C GLY A 19 -11.57 22.66 18.99
N LYS A 20 -10.98 21.78 18.17
CA LYS A 20 -11.65 21.20 17.00
C LYS A 20 -12.53 19.99 17.30
N PHE A 21 -12.15 19.15 18.26
CA PHE A 21 -12.81 17.85 18.47
C PHE A 21 -13.54 17.69 19.80
N ASN A 22 -13.19 18.49 20.82
CA ASN A 22 -13.80 18.44 22.15
C ASN A 22 -13.62 19.76 22.93
N PRO A 23 -14.38 20.82 22.58
CA PRO A 23 -14.26 22.11 23.23
C PRO A 23 -14.64 22.10 24.71
N GLU A 24 -15.39 21.10 25.18
CA GLU A 24 -15.75 20.96 26.61
C GLU A 24 -14.55 20.70 27.52
N LYS A 25 -13.48 20.12 26.96
CA LYS A 25 -12.20 19.90 27.65
C LYS A 25 -11.37 21.18 27.79
N LEU A 26 -11.76 22.26 27.11
CA LEU A 26 -11.21 23.58 27.32
C LEU A 26 -12.04 24.37 28.34
N ASP A 27 -11.39 25.26 29.07
CA ASP A 27 -12.06 26.23 29.93
C ASP A 27 -12.53 27.46 29.12
N LYS A 28 -13.13 28.43 29.80
CA LYS A 28 -13.64 29.66 29.18
C LYS A 28 -12.54 30.53 28.53
N LYS A 29 -11.28 30.35 28.93
CA LYS A 29 -10.09 30.98 28.34
C LYS A 29 -9.45 30.16 27.21
N GLY A 30 -9.97 28.97 26.92
CA GLY A 30 -9.40 28.09 25.91
C GLY A 30 -8.12 27.40 26.36
N GLU A 31 -7.91 27.22 27.65
CA GLU A 31 -6.85 26.41 28.27
C GLU A 31 -7.42 25.02 28.62
N ILE A 32 -6.57 24.00 28.67
CA ILE A 32 -7.02 22.64 28.97
C ILE A 32 -7.20 22.55 30.49
N LYS A 33 -8.41 22.19 30.96
CA LYS A 33 -8.74 22.20 32.40
C LYS A 33 -7.81 21.33 33.26
N ASP A 34 -7.28 20.26 32.67
CA ASP A 34 -6.49 19.23 33.36
C ASP A 34 -5.07 19.11 32.75
N VAL A 35 -4.45 20.21 32.31
CA VAL A 35 -3.08 20.22 31.71
C VAL A 35 -2.11 19.39 32.55
N GLU A 36 -2.03 19.66 33.85
CA GLU A 36 -1.04 19.03 34.72
C GLU A 36 -1.28 17.52 34.89
N GLU A 37 -2.54 17.08 34.98
CA GLU A 37 -2.90 15.67 35.08
C GLU A 37 -2.63 14.92 33.77
N VAL A 38 -2.95 15.54 32.62
CA VAL A 38 -2.64 14.99 31.29
C VAL A 38 -1.12 14.81 31.15
N TRP A 39 -0.35 15.83 31.50
CA TRP A 39 1.11 15.75 31.47
C TRP A 39 1.66 14.75 32.47
N LYS A 40 1.11 14.63 33.67
CA LYS A 40 1.53 13.62 34.66
C LYS A 40 1.30 12.19 34.14
N LYS A 41 0.19 11.95 33.45
CA LYS A 41 -0.16 10.65 32.88
C LYS A 41 0.67 10.30 31.64
N TRP A 42 1.00 11.29 30.82
CA TRP A 42 1.63 11.09 29.52
C TRP A 42 3.07 11.62 29.43
N LYS A 43 3.69 12.02 30.54
CA LYS A 43 5.10 12.46 30.59
C LYS A 43 6.01 11.37 30.03
N GLY A 44 6.72 11.66 28.94
CA GLY A 44 7.58 10.70 28.25
C GLY A 44 6.86 9.69 27.36
N LYS A 45 5.52 9.76 27.26
CA LYS A 45 4.67 9.00 26.31
C LYS A 45 3.81 9.94 25.48
N GLU A 46 4.31 11.13 25.20
CA GLU A 46 3.55 12.21 24.55
C GLU A 46 3.12 11.83 23.13
N ALA A 47 3.98 11.13 22.38
CA ALA A 47 3.63 10.62 21.04
C ALA A 47 2.45 9.64 21.09
N ASP A 48 2.44 8.76 22.10
CA ASP A 48 1.38 7.77 22.32
C ASP A 48 0.06 8.43 22.72
N MET A 49 0.12 9.52 23.51
CA MET A 49 -1.04 10.35 23.85
C MET A 49 -1.71 10.91 22.60
N PHE A 50 -0.94 11.48 21.67
CA PHE A 50 -1.48 12.01 20.42
C PHE A 50 -2.00 10.91 19.49
N MET A 51 -1.37 9.73 19.44
CA MET A 51 -1.92 8.59 18.68
C MET A 51 -3.24 8.09 19.29
N ALA A 52 -3.34 8.00 20.61
CA ALA A 52 -4.57 7.59 21.29
C ALA A 52 -5.70 8.61 21.09
N LEU A 53 -5.39 9.91 21.19
CA LEU A 53 -6.34 10.99 20.94
C LEU A 53 -6.80 10.99 19.49
N THR A 54 -5.87 10.97 18.54
CA THR A 54 -6.22 10.93 17.11
C THR A 54 -7.05 9.69 16.80
N THR A 55 -6.71 8.50 17.31
CA THR A 55 -7.52 7.29 17.10
C THR A 55 -8.93 7.42 17.67
N LYS A 56 -9.07 7.96 18.89
CA LYS A 56 -10.35 8.15 19.56
C LYS A 56 -11.27 9.15 18.84
N TYR A 57 -10.70 10.23 18.30
CA TYR A 57 -11.47 11.27 17.61
C TYR A 57 -11.51 11.12 16.08
N LYS A 58 -10.70 10.22 15.49
CA LYS A 58 -10.70 9.89 14.04
C LYS A 58 -12.03 9.32 13.59
N GLN A 59 -12.72 8.56 14.44
CA GLN A 59 -14.08 8.10 14.15
C GLN A 59 -15.12 9.23 14.12
N LYS A 60 -14.86 10.36 14.80
CA LYS A 60 -15.71 11.56 14.78
C LYS A 60 -15.32 12.58 13.70
N ALA A 61 -14.12 12.43 13.12
CA ALA A 61 -13.49 13.39 12.22
C ALA A 61 -13.50 13.00 10.74
N VAL A 62 -13.76 11.72 10.42
CA VAL A 62 -13.81 11.25 9.04
C VAL A 62 -15.26 11.21 8.59
N GLU A 63 -15.77 12.35 8.10
CA GLU A 63 -16.75 12.26 7.02
C GLU A 63 -16.05 11.58 5.85
N ILE A 64 -16.52 10.38 5.51
CA ILE A 64 -16.01 9.63 4.37
C ILE A 64 -16.26 10.52 3.15
N ARG A 65 -15.19 11.08 2.57
CA ARG A 65 -15.26 11.79 1.31
C ARG A 65 -15.70 10.79 0.23
N VAL A 66 -17.00 10.73 -0.03
CA VAL A 66 -17.56 10.01 -1.17
C VAL A 66 -17.07 10.75 -2.41
N LYS A 67 -16.11 10.16 -3.13
CA LYS A 67 -15.73 10.67 -4.45
C LYS A 67 -16.99 10.67 -5.32
N PRO A 68 -17.33 11.77 -6.03
CA PRO A 68 -18.44 11.75 -6.97
C PRO A 68 -18.20 10.63 -7.98
N LYS A 69 -19.25 9.85 -8.27
CA LYS A 69 -19.17 8.79 -9.29
C LYS A 69 -18.70 9.43 -10.60
N PRO A 70 -17.70 8.86 -11.29
CA PRO A 70 -17.32 9.36 -12.61
C PRO A 70 -18.55 9.33 -13.53
N PRO A 71 -18.68 10.29 -14.46
CA PRO A 71 -19.77 10.29 -15.43
C PRO A 71 -19.80 8.94 -16.18
N PRO A 72 -20.99 8.45 -16.58
CA PRO A 72 -21.09 7.23 -17.36
C PRO A 72 -20.29 7.41 -18.65
N TYR A 73 -19.32 6.51 -18.86
CA TYR A 73 -18.53 6.47 -20.08
C TYR A 73 -19.47 6.25 -21.27
N THR A 74 -19.50 7.22 -22.18
CA THR A 74 -20.07 7.04 -23.52
C THR A 74 -18.89 6.80 -24.45
N PRO A 75 -18.73 5.58 -25.00
CA PRO A 75 -17.73 5.35 -26.02
C PRO A 75 -18.04 6.23 -27.24
N PRO A 76 -17.02 6.89 -27.83
CA PRO A 76 -17.17 7.55 -29.12
C PRO A 76 -17.69 6.54 -30.16
N LYS A 77 -18.80 6.88 -30.81
CA LYS A 77 -19.27 6.19 -32.01
C LYS A 77 -18.51 6.76 -33.19
N ASP A 78 -17.36 6.17 -33.47
CA ASP A 78 -16.73 6.33 -34.77
C ASP A 78 -17.26 5.24 -35.69
N ASN A 79 -18.09 5.69 -36.63
CA ASN A 79 -18.52 4.97 -37.81
C ASN A 79 -17.38 5.01 -38.84
N ASP A 80 -17.14 3.84 -39.44
CA ASP A 80 -16.65 3.63 -40.80
C ASP A 80 -15.15 3.86 -41.08
N VAL A 81 -14.40 2.77 -41.21
CA VAL A 81 -14.04 2.21 -42.53
C VAL A 81 -13.38 0.82 -42.37
N SER A 82 -13.96 -0.15 -43.08
CA SER A 82 -13.40 -1.41 -43.61
C SER A 82 -12.77 -2.39 -42.63
N GLU A 83 -13.42 -3.49 -42.21
CA GLU A 83 -13.83 -4.64 -43.04
C GLU A 83 -12.77 -5.00 -44.08
N GLU A 84 -11.87 -5.92 -43.72
CA GLU A 84 -11.65 -7.20 -44.44
C GLU A 84 -11.09 -8.22 -43.44
N ALA A 85 -11.93 -9.20 -43.08
CA ALA A 85 -11.51 -10.52 -42.60
C ALA A 85 -11.28 -11.41 -43.83
N PRO A 86 -10.39 -12.41 -43.75
CA PRO A 86 -10.83 -13.74 -43.32
C PRO A 86 -9.84 -14.36 -42.30
N ALA A 87 -10.31 -14.96 -41.22
CA ALA A 87 -10.83 -16.33 -41.11
C ALA A 87 -9.77 -17.44 -41.29
N GLU A 88 -9.50 -18.12 -40.17
CA GLU A 88 -9.10 -19.53 -39.99
C GLU A 88 -7.75 -20.03 -40.53
N ALA A 89 -6.92 -20.55 -39.62
CA ALA A 89 -6.63 -21.99 -39.54
C ALA A 89 -5.63 -22.29 -38.39
N GLU A 90 -5.84 -23.45 -37.78
CA GLU A 90 -5.00 -24.14 -36.80
C GLU A 90 -3.52 -24.28 -37.20
N GLU A 91 -2.61 -24.25 -36.23
CA GLU A 91 -1.79 -25.43 -35.85
C GLU A 91 -0.87 -25.08 -34.65
N GLU A 92 -1.06 -25.79 -33.53
CA GLU A 92 0.06 -26.34 -32.74
C GLU A 92 0.86 -27.33 -33.65
N PRO A 93 2.12 -27.74 -33.37
CA PRO A 93 2.81 -27.73 -32.07
C PRO A 93 4.29 -27.31 -32.14
N ALA A 94 4.92 -27.07 -30.99
CA ALA A 94 6.32 -27.48 -30.74
C ALA A 94 6.65 -27.28 -29.27
N GLU A 95 6.53 -28.38 -28.54
CA GLU A 95 7.23 -28.63 -27.28
C GLU A 95 8.71 -28.20 -27.40
N ALA A 96 9.12 -27.29 -26.53
CA ALA A 96 10.46 -27.29 -26.00
C ALA A 96 10.34 -27.72 -24.55
N GLU A 97 10.37 -29.04 -24.35
CA GLU A 97 10.79 -29.66 -23.09
C GLU A 97 12.16 -29.07 -22.72
N ALA A 98 12.14 -28.09 -21.82
CA ALA A 98 13.27 -27.85 -20.93
C ALA A 98 12.94 -28.59 -19.65
N GLU A 99 13.57 -29.76 -19.55
CA GLU A 99 13.53 -30.70 -18.45
C GLU A 99 13.47 -30.00 -17.09
N ALA A 100 12.47 -30.36 -16.29
CA ALA A 100 12.45 -30.04 -14.87
C ALA A 100 13.61 -30.75 -14.18
N PRO A 101 14.58 -30.06 -13.56
CA PRO A 101 15.33 -30.68 -12.49
C PRO A 101 14.36 -30.80 -11.30
N ALA A 102 13.99 -32.04 -10.99
CA ALA A 102 13.39 -32.45 -9.74
C ALA A 102 14.35 -32.13 -8.58
N GLY A 103 14.34 -30.86 -8.17
CA GLY A 103 15.24 -30.27 -7.18
C GLY A 103 15.37 -28.75 -7.30
N GLY A 104 14.34 -28.07 -7.84
CA GLY A 104 14.33 -26.62 -7.98
C GLY A 104 14.46 -25.91 -6.62
N PRO A 105 15.16 -24.77 -6.57
CA PRO A 105 15.34 -24.01 -5.34
C PRO A 105 13.98 -23.64 -4.73
N ALA A 106 13.87 -23.68 -3.41
CA ALA A 106 12.60 -23.62 -2.66
C ALA A 106 11.70 -22.42 -3.03
N TRP A 107 12.28 -21.34 -3.56
CA TRP A 107 11.57 -20.16 -4.06
C TRP A 107 10.68 -20.40 -5.29
N GLN A 108 10.93 -21.45 -6.07
CA GLN A 108 10.10 -21.81 -7.23
C GLN A 108 8.68 -22.26 -6.82
N LYS A 109 8.50 -22.80 -5.60
CA LYS A 109 7.17 -23.17 -5.07
C LYS A 109 6.24 -21.95 -4.93
N PHE A 110 6.84 -20.77 -4.74
CA PHE A 110 6.13 -19.51 -4.56
C PHE A 110 6.07 -18.66 -5.84
N THR A 111 6.46 -19.25 -6.97
CA THR A 111 6.47 -18.60 -8.28
C THR A 111 5.28 -19.13 -9.10
N PRO A 112 4.35 -18.26 -9.56
CA PRO A 112 3.19 -18.72 -10.31
C PRO A 112 3.61 -19.33 -11.66
N LYS A 113 2.96 -20.42 -12.08
CA LYS A 113 3.23 -21.14 -13.35
C LYS A 113 3.05 -20.28 -14.62
N LYS A 114 2.39 -19.12 -14.52
CA LYS A 114 2.17 -18.17 -15.61
C LYS A 114 2.61 -16.78 -15.18
N VAL A 115 3.84 -16.41 -15.49
CA VAL A 115 4.36 -15.04 -15.31
C VAL A 115 4.05 -14.23 -16.56
N LYS A 116 3.37 -13.09 -16.39
CA LYS A 116 3.03 -12.19 -17.50
C LYS A 116 4.13 -11.15 -17.67
N ALA A 117 4.79 -11.14 -18.82
CA ALA A 117 5.83 -10.16 -19.14
C ALA A 117 5.31 -8.71 -19.16
N SER A 118 4.03 -8.51 -19.46
CA SER A 118 3.35 -7.19 -19.49
C SER A 118 2.99 -6.63 -18.10
N CYS A 119 3.11 -7.45 -17.06
CA CYS A 119 2.85 -7.07 -15.68
C CYS A 119 4.15 -6.83 -14.91
N CYS A 120 4.01 -6.19 -13.76
CA CYS A 120 5.08 -5.95 -12.81
C CYS A 120 5.73 -7.27 -12.36
N GLN A 121 7.06 -7.36 -12.47
CA GLN A 121 7.85 -8.53 -12.12
C GLN A 121 8.13 -8.66 -10.61
N ALA A 122 7.52 -7.80 -9.78
CA ALA A 122 7.61 -7.90 -8.32
C ALA A 122 6.74 -9.05 -7.80
N ARG A 123 7.29 -9.83 -6.86
CA ARG A 123 6.55 -10.83 -6.10
C ARG A 123 5.69 -10.16 -5.04
N THR A 124 4.52 -10.74 -4.78
CA THR A 124 3.57 -10.33 -3.75
C THR A 124 3.36 -11.46 -2.77
N TRP A 125 2.90 -11.13 -1.56
CA TRP A 125 2.66 -12.10 -0.50
C TRP A 125 1.62 -13.18 -0.87
N ALA A 126 0.49 -12.78 -1.48
CA ALA A 126 -0.59 -13.66 -1.96
C ALA A 126 -0.90 -14.82 -0.98
N ASP A 127 -1.22 -14.49 0.27
CA ASP A 127 -1.57 -15.46 1.33
C ASP A 127 -0.49 -16.52 1.60
N GLY A 128 0.79 -16.11 1.57
CA GLY A 128 1.92 -17.01 1.78
C GLY A 128 2.20 -17.95 0.60
N LYS A 129 1.54 -17.76 -0.56
CA LYS A 129 1.77 -18.58 -1.75
C LYS A 129 2.67 -17.93 -2.79
N GLY A 130 2.95 -16.64 -2.64
CA GLY A 130 3.72 -15.88 -3.61
C GLY A 130 2.90 -15.62 -4.89
N GLY A 131 2.75 -14.36 -5.27
CA GLY A 131 2.01 -13.96 -6.46
C GLY A 131 2.79 -12.98 -7.33
N GLN A 132 2.40 -12.83 -8.59
CA GLN A 132 2.87 -11.72 -9.42
C GLN A 132 2.03 -10.48 -9.13
N CYS A 133 2.66 -9.31 -9.02
CA CYS A 133 1.91 -8.06 -8.97
C CYS A 133 1.11 -7.86 -10.28
N GLY A 134 -0.22 -7.77 -10.16
CA GLY A 134 -1.13 -7.61 -11.31
C GLY A 134 -1.12 -6.23 -11.98
N ARG A 135 -0.25 -5.30 -11.55
CA ARG A 135 -0.16 -3.96 -12.15
C ARG A 135 0.70 -4.00 -13.42
N THR A 136 0.35 -3.19 -14.40
CA THR A 136 1.14 -3.02 -15.61
C THR A 136 2.48 -2.36 -15.29
N LYS A 137 3.54 -2.82 -15.97
CA LYS A 137 4.86 -2.18 -15.91
C LYS A 137 4.94 -1.07 -16.96
N PRO A 138 5.68 0.03 -16.71
CA PRO A 138 6.03 0.98 -17.76
C PRO A 138 7.08 0.36 -18.71
N ASP A 139 7.13 0.79 -19.97
CA ASP A 139 7.99 0.19 -21.01
C ASP A 139 9.48 0.15 -20.62
N ASP A 140 9.97 1.14 -19.89
CA ASP A 140 11.36 1.25 -19.43
C ASP A 140 11.64 0.61 -18.04
N SER A 141 10.72 -0.17 -17.47
CA SER A 141 10.97 -0.82 -16.18
C SER A 141 10.33 -2.20 -16.04
N ASP A 142 10.97 -3.06 -15.27
CA ASP A 142 10.43 -4.35 -14.86
C ASP A 142 9.35 -4.25 -13.78
N PHE A 143 9.22 -3.10 -13.12
CA PHE A 143 8.36 -2.91 -11.95
C PHE A 143 7.34 -1.80 -12.16
N CYS A 144 6.15 -1.93 -11.57
CA CYS A 144 5.19 -0.85 -11.56
C CYS A 144 5.68 0.31 -10.66
N LEU A 145 5.12 1.51 -10.84
CA LEU A 145 5.49 2.73 -10.09
C LEU A 145 5.51 2.56 -8.57
N GLN A 146 4.72 1.62 -8.03
CA GLN A 146 4.73 1.36 -6.59
C GLN A 146 5.92 0.51 -6.17
N HIS A 147 6.28 -0.49 -6.97
CA HIS A 147 7.38 -1.40 -6.65
C HIS A 147 8.74 -0.84 -7.08
N SER A 148 8.79 0.02 -8.09
CA SER A 148 9.99 0.76 -8.48
C SER A 148 10.33 1.88 -7.47
N LYS A 149 9.34 2.35 -6.72
CA LYS A 149 9.53 3.36 -5.69
C LYS A 149 10.23 2.73 -4.48
N ASP A 150 11.39 3.28 -4.13
CA ASP A 150 12.20 2.84 -2.98
C ASP A 150 12.58 1.34 -3.04
N ASP A 151 12.68 0.77 -4.25
CA ASP A 151 13.00 -0.64 -4.48
C ASP A 151 12.14 -1.62 -3.67
N GLN A 152 10.87 -1.28 -3.45
CA GLN A 152 9.91 -2.09 -2.67
C GLN A 152 9.76 -3.53 -3.20
N TRP A 153 10.11 -3.79 -4.46
CA TRP A 153 10.17 -5.14 -5.02
C TRP A 153 11.19 -6.05 -4.29
N GLN A 154 12.26 -5.50 -3.70
CA GLN A 154 13.29 -6.28 -2.99
C GLN A 154 12.76 -6.93 -1.71
N VAL A 155 11.67 -6.39 -1.13
CA VAL A 155 11.06 -6.92 0.11
C VAL A 155 10.53 -8.34 -0.07
N HIS A 156 10.06 -8.68 -1.27
CA HIS A 156 9.57 -10.03 -1.61
C HIS A 156 10.36 -10.68 -2.76
N GLY A 157 11.30 -9.95 -3.37
CA GLY A 157 12.08 -10.39 -4.53
C GLY A 157 11.33 -10.28 -5.86
N ARG A 158 12.03 -10.64 -6.94
CA ARG A 158 11.41 -10.79 -8.27
C ARG A 158 10.62 -12.09 -8.34
N VAL A 159 9.62 -12.10 -9.20
CA VAL A 159 8.82 -13.30 -9.49
C VAL A 159 9.69 -14.38 -10.17
N ASP A 160 10.59 -13.98 -11.07
CA ASP A 160 11.51 -14.89 -11.79
C ASP A 160 12.86 -15.08 -11.08
N GLY A 161 13.03 -14.54 -9.87
CA GLY A 161 14.29 -14.52 -9.15
C GLY A 161 14.22 -15.20 -7.78
N GLU A 162 15.39 -15.33 -7.17
CA GLU A 162 15.59 -15.91 -5.85
C GLU A 162 14.78 -15.13 -4.79
N ILE A 163 14.04 -15.86 -3.96
CA ILE A 163 13.45 -15.27 -2.74
C ILE A 163 14.58 -15.21 -1.69
N PRO A 164 14.85 -14.04 -1.09
CA PRO A 164 15.79 -13.93 0.02
C PRO A 164 15.44 -14.95 1.13
N GLU A 165 16.43 -15.70 1.63
CA GLU A 165 16.21 -16.75 2.64
C GLU A 165 15.43 -16.25 3.87
N GLU A 166 15.66 -15.00 4.30
CA GLU A 166 14.93 -14.35 5.40
C GLU A 166 13.41 -14.30 5.17
N LYS A 167 12.98 -14.19 3.92
CA LYS A 167 11.56 -14.19 3.55
C LYS A 167 11.04 -15.58 3.26
N LEU A 168 11.90 -16.47 2.77
CA LEU A 168 11.54 -17.84 2.43
C LEU A 168 11.01 -18.60 3.66
N GLN A 169 11.55 -18.34 4.85
CA GLN A 169 11.03 -18.89 6.11
C GLN A 169 9.65 -18.36 6.50
N GLU A 170 9.28 -17.13 6.12
CA GLU A 170 7.91 -16.64 6.37
C GLU A 170 6.90 -17.29 5.40
N PHE A 171 7.36 -17.73 4.22
CA PHE A 171 6.54 -18.36 3.20
C PHE A 171 6.25 -19.86 3.47
N GLU A 172 6.96 -20.53 4.41
CA GLU A 172 6.77 -21.95 4.79
C GLU A 172 5.84 -22.16 6.00
#